data_AF-A0A7J4GY31-F1
#
_entry.id   AF-A0A7J4GY31-F1
#
_cell.length_a   1.000
_cell.length_b   1.000
_cell.length_c   1.000
_cell.angle_alpha   90.00
_cell.angle_beta   90.00
_cell.angle_gamma   90.00
#
_symmetry.space_group_name_H-M   'P 1'
#
loop_
_entity.id
_entity.type
_entity.pdbx_description
1 polymer ?
#
loop_
_entity_poly.entity_id
_entity_poly.type
_entity_poly.pdbx_seq_one_letter_code
_entity_poly.pdbx_strand_id
1 'polypeptide(L)'
;MAASNPVVTLVRELILAGGMIGLIVLAMWAHTGSMPPLVVVESSSMVHDAKGEVGSIDAGDLVLVHDPEGKKIVTFAEATDPNHADFGYESHGLAGDVIIYERNGESESTPIIHRAILRVKINRTMDADNLGNCDEGTYDSLSKLCIISWDIPGTKVLDQEKINLNFDGVNASGKYDCQIDSAGHGDVTLRFSDWRPRHPGFITLGDNNKCSDDQGAAVTSSGIHSSSSGLIGPVRAEWVIGISGAEVPWLGIVKLIVSGGNSPGISQVPGPSFIYLIILVGSILIAPILIDPIARKLIHSSPEVIESERESALDYVLKSPEEE
;
A
#
# COMPACT_ATOMS: atom_id res chain seq x y z
N MET A 1 39.14 -10.97 33.42
CA MET A 1 38.35 -10.37 32.32
C MET A 1 39.24 -10.32 31.09
N ALA A 2 39.08 -11.27 30.15
CA ALA A 2 39.89 -11.27 28.94
C ALA A 2 39.47 -10.08 28.06
N ALA A 3 40.44 -9.25 27.66
CA ALA A 3 40.20 -8.13 26.76
C ALA A 3 39.75 -8.69 25.39
N SER A 4 38.46 -8.66 25.11
CA SER A 4 37.93 -9.01 23.80
C SER A 4 38.51 -8.06 22.76
N ASN A 5 39.10 -8.58 21.69
CA ASN A 5 39.62 -7.76 20.61
C ASN A 5 38.47 -6.90 20.03
N PRO A 6 38.57 -5.56 20.05
CA PRO A 6 37.47 -4.66 19.66
C PRO A 6 36.98 -4.92 18.23
N VAL A 7 37.86 -5.37 17.34
CA VAL A 7 37.51 -5.72 15.96
C VAL A 7 36.64 -6.98 15.91
N VAL A 8 36.96 -7.99 16.71
CA VAL A 8 36.17 -9.25 16.76
C VAL A 8 34.78 -8.98 17.32
N THR A 9 34.68 -8.13 18.34
CA THR A 9 33.39 -7.71 18.89
C THR A 9 32.58 -6.94 17.85
N LEU A 10 33.17 -5.96 17.16
CA LEU A 10 32.47 -5.20 16.11
C LEU A 10 31.96 -6.09 14.98
N VAL A 11 32.77 -7.03 14.48
CA VAL A 11 32.37 -7.97 13.42
C VAL A 11 31.23 -8.85 13.89
N ARG A 12 31.28 -9.37 15.13
CA ARG A 12 30.20 -10.16 15.71
C ARG A 12 28.89 -9.37 15.79
N GLU A 13 28.93 -8.14 16.29
CA GLU A 13 27.75 -7.28 16.39
C GLU A 13 27.15 -6.99 15.00
N LEU A 14 27.98 -6.70 14.00
CA LEU A 14 27.52 -6.50 12.62
C LEU A 14 26.88 -7.75 12.01
N ILE A 15 27.43 -8.94 12.27
CA ILE A 15 26.85 -10.20 11.80
C ILE A 15 25.51 -10.47 12.50
N LEU A 16 25.42 -10.25 13.82
CA LEU A 16 24.17 -10.42 14.57
C LEU A 16 23.10 -9.44 14.10
N ALA A 17 23.44 -8.15 13.95
CA ALA A 17 22.52 -7.14 13.45
C ALA A 17 22.06 -7.44 12.01
N GLY A 18 22.99 -7.79 11.12
CA GLY A 18 22.67 -8.18 9.74
C GLY A 18 21.82 -9.45 9.67
N GLY A 19 22.12 -10.45 10.50
CA GLY A 19 21.33 -11.68 10.60
C GLY A 19 19.91 -11.43 11.11
N MET A 20 19.75 -10.57 12.12
CA MET A 20 18.43 -10.16 12.62
C MET A 20 17.63 -9.42 11.55
N ILE A 21 18.22 -8.44 10.85
CA ILE A 21 17.56 -7.73 9.75
C ILE A 21 17.18 -8.71 8.64
N GLY A 22 18.09 -9.61 8.26
CA GLY A 22 17.84 -10.63 7.24
C GLY A 22 16.68 -11.56 7.61
N LEU A 23 16.59 -11.99 8.87
CA LEU A 23 15.47 -12.78 9.38
C LEU A 23 14.15 -12.00 9.32
N ILE A 24 14.15 -10.72 9.67
CA ILE A 24 12.94 -9.88 9.59
C ILE A 24 12.51 -9.72 8.13
N VAL A 25 13.42 -9.37 7.22
CA VAL A 25 13.11 -9.22 5.79
C VAL A 25 12.60 -10.53 5.20
N LEU A 26 13.22 -11.66 5.55
CA LEU A 26 12.79 -12.98 5.08
C LEU A 26 11.41 -13.37 5.65
N ALA A 27 11.15 -13.09 6.92
CA ALA A 27 9.85 -13.31 7.53
C ALA A 27 8.76 -12.43 6.90
N MET A 28 9.08 -11.17 6.61
CA MET A 28 8.17 -10.26 5.91
C MET A 28 7.91 -10.75 4.50
N TRP A 29 8.94 -11.09 3.73
CA TRP A 29 8.79 -11.65 2.39
C TRP A 29 7.95 -12.93 2.38
N ALA A 30 8.19 -13.83 3.33
CA ALA A 30 7.38 -15.05 3.48
C ALA A 30 5.92 -14.75 3.83
N HIS A 31 5.64 -13.64 4.52
CA HIS A 31 4.29 -13.21 4.87
C HIS A 31 3.59 -12.45 3.73
N THR A 32 4.31 -11.58 3.02
CA THR A 32 3.75 -10.69 2.01
C THR A 32 3.74 -11.28 0.61
N GLY A 33 4.69 -12.17 0.29
CA GLY A 33 4.90 -12.75 -1.03
C GLY A 33 5.60 -11.82 -2.04
N SER A 34 5.75 -10.53 -1.73
CA SER A 34 6.27 -9.51 -2.63
C SER A 34 7.65 -8.99 -2.20
N MET A 35 8.47 -8.54 -3.16
CA MET A 35 9.66 -7.73 -2.90
C MET A 35 9.62 -6.44 -3.73
N PRO A 36 9.81 -5.26 -3.10
CA PRO A 36 10.03 -5.04 -1.67
C PRO A 36 8.76 -5.28 -0.84
N PRO A 37 8.86 -5.78 0.41
CA PRO A 37 7.70 -6.15 1.22
C PRO A 37 7.07 -4.93 1.89
N LEU A 38 7.74 -3.78 1.83
CA LEU A 38 7.37 -2.55 2.50
C LEU A 38 7.88 -1.35 1.71
N VAL A 39 7.03 -0.34 1.55
CA VAL A 39 7.31 0.90 0.81
C VAL A 39 7.03 2.12 1.68
N VAL A 40 7.70 3.23 1.39
CA VAL A 40 7.46 4.52 2.04
C VAL A 40 6.55 5.35 1.16
N VAL A 41 5.56 5.98 1.74
CA VAL A 41 4.69 6.94 1.06
C VAL A 41 5.38 8.29 1.03
N GLU A 42 5.61 8.83 -0.16
CA GLU A 42 6.30 10.11 -0.33
C GLU A 42 5.36 11.30 -0.58
N SER A 43 4.10 11.04 -0.97
CA SER A 43 3.16 12.09 -1.40
C SER A 43 1.84 12.13 -0.64
N SER A 44 1.20 13.30 -0.62
CA SER A 44 -0.08 13.54 0.06
C SER A 44 -1.33 13.21 -0.76
N SER A 45 -1.18 12.48 -1.87
CA SER A 45 -2.28 12.17 -2.79
C SER A 45 -3.29 11.15 -2.25
N MET A 46 -2.96 10.44 -1.17
CA MET A 46 -3.83 9.46 -0.51
C MET A 46 -4.37 9.91 0.85
N VAL A 47 -4.06 11.15 1.26
CA VAL A 47 -4.39 11.70 2.59
C VAL A 47 -5.88 11.99 2.70
N HIS A 48 -6.53 11.57 3.79
CA HIS A 48 -7.95 11.89 4.02
C HIS A 48 -8.16 13.15 4.86
N ASP A 49 -7.30 13.37 5.87
CA ASP A 49 -7.28 14.59 6.70
C ASP A 49 -5.91 15.28 6.58
N ALA A 50 -5.91 16.60 6.36
CA ALA A 50 -4.68 17.41 6.32
C ALA A 50 -3.81 17.32 7.58
N LYS A 51 -4.36 16.88 8.72
CA LYS A 51 -3.61 16.66 9.97
C LYS A 51 -2.98 15.26 10.07
N GLY A 52 -3.35 14.36 9.17
CA GLY A 52 -3.03 12.93 9.21
C GLY A 52 -3.98 12.12 10.09
N GLU A 53 -4.25 10.89 9.68
CA GLU A 53 -5.17 9.95 10.32
C GLU A 53 -4.60 8.52 10.25
N VAL A 54 -4.67 7.80 11.39
CA VAL A 54 -4.37 6.37 11.42
C VAL A 54 -5.54 5.60 10.81
N GLY A 55 -5.25 4.81 9.79
CA GLY A 55 -6.21 4.08 8.96
C GLY A 55 -6.25 4.59 7.52
N SER A 56 -5.59 5.71 7.23
CA SER A 56 -5.43 6.29 5.89
C SER A 56 -3.95 6.40 5.52
N ILE A 57 -3.64 6.35 4.23
CA ILE A 57 -2.25 6.37 3.78
C ILE A 57 -1.74 7.82 3.75
N ASP A 58 -0.96 8.19 4.78
CA ASP A 58 -0.33 9.51 4.86
C ASP A 58 1.12 9.51 4.35
N ALA A 59 1.57 10.68 3.89
CA ALA A 59 2.97 10.89 3.56
C ALA A 59 3.84 10.69 4.83
N GLY A 60 4.85 9.83 4.71
CA GLY A 60 5.70 9.43 5.83
C GLY A 60 5.31 8.11 6.51
N ASP A 61 4.26 7.44 6.05
CA ASP A 61 3.92 6.10 6.51
C ASP A 61 4.69 5.02 5.75
N LEU A 62 4.76 3.84 6.37
CA LEU A 62 5.21 2.61 5.71
C LEU A 62 4.00 1.76 5.38
N VAL A 63 3.95 1.24 4.17
CA VAL A 63 2.86 0.36 3.73
C VAL A 63 3.43 -1.03 3.44
N LEU A 64 2.82 -2.06 4.02
CA LEU A 64 3.09 -3.45 3.66
C LEU A 64 2.54 -3.72 2.26
N VAL A 65 3.35 -4.31 1.40
CA VAL A 65 2.96 -4.62 0.03
C VAL A 65 2.66 -6.10 -0.05
N HIS A 66 1.49 -6.52 -0.50
CA HIS A 66 1.18 -7.93 -0.74
C HIS A 66 1.33 -8.28 -2.22
N ASP A 67 1.77 -9.52 -2.48
CA ASP A 67 1.81 -10.10 -3.82
C ASP A 67 0.41 -10.01 -4.48
N PRO A 68 0.32 -9.45 -5.70
CA PRO A 68 -0.95 -9.41 -6.42
C PRO A 68 -1.33 -10.80 -6.97
N GLU A 69 -0.40 -11.75 -7.10
CA GLU A 69 -0.70 -13.09 -7.57
C GLU A 69 -1.55 -13.87 -6.55
N GLY A 70 -2.67 -14.44 -7.01
CA GLY A 70 -3.56 -15.26 -6.18
C GLY A 70 -4.56 -14.46 -5.31
N LYS A 71 -4.50 -13.13 -5.30
CA LYS A 71 -5.53 -12.27 -4.68
C LYS A 71 -6.35 -11.55 -5.75
N LYS A 72 -7.67 -11.45 -5.51
CA LYS A 72 -8.55 -10.63 -6.33
C LYS A 72 -8.42 -9.18 -5.89
N ILE A 73 -7.97 -8.30 -6.79
CA ILE A 73 -8.05 -6.85 -6.59
C ILE A 73 -9.51 -6.44 -6.72
N VAL A 74 -10.08 -5.88 -5.66
CA VAL A 74 -11.45 -5.36 -5.62
C VAL A 74 -11.42 -3.87 -5.91
N THR A 75 -12.12 -3.43 -6.95
CA THR A 75 -12.19 -2.00 -7.29
C THR A 75 -13.28 -1.28 -6.51
N PHE A 76 -13.22 0.06 -6.43
CA PHE A 76 -14.27 0.88 -5.82
C PHE A 76 -15.65 0.61 -6.42
N ALA A 77 -15.75 0.47 -7.75
CA ALA A 77 -17.00 0.11 -8.43
C ALA A 77 -17.56 -1.23 -7.93
N GLU A 78 -16.70 -2.26 -7.84
CA GLU A 78 -17.08 -3.58 -7.35
C GLU A 78 -17.43 -3.60 -5.85
N ALA A 79 -16.76 -2.79 -5.04
CA ALA A 79 -17.00 -2.70 -3.60
C ALA A 79 -18.25 -1.89 -3.24
N THR A 80 -18.73 -1.04 -4.15
CA THR A 80 -19.88 -0.15 -3.90
C THR A 80 -21.16 -0.58 -4.61
N ASP A 81 -21.12 -1.60 -5.48
CA ASP A 81 -22.30 -2.20 -6.09
C ASP A 81 -23.00 -3.17 -5.11
N PRO A 82 -24.25 -2.89 -4.67
CA PRO A 82 -24.98 -3.75 -3.75
C PRO A 82 -25.26 -5.18 -4.27
N ASN A 83 -25.15 -5.39 -5.57
CA ASN A 83 -25.38 -6.70 -6.20
C ASN A 83 -24.09 -7.50 -6.40
N HIS A 84 -22.93 -6.89 -6.14
CA HIS A 84 -21.64 -7.53 -6.32
C HIS A 84 -21.22 -8.27 -5.04
N ALA A 85 -20.44 -9.34 -5.19
CA ALA A 85 -20.07 -10.22 -4.07
C ALA A 85 -19.19 -9.51 -3.01
N ASP A 86 -18.43 -8.51 -3.44
CA ASP A 86 -17.48 -7.76 -2.60
C ASP A 86 -18.07 -6.44 -2.06
N PHE A 87 -19.40 -6.30 -2.06
CA PHE A 87 -20.07 -5.10 -1.55
C PHE A 87 -19.71 -4.83 -0.08
N GLY A 88 -19.32 -3.59 0.20
CA GLY A 88 -18.90 -3.14 1.53
C GLY A 88 -17.46 -3.49 1.90
N TYR A 89 -16.66 -3.98 0.95
CA TYR A 89 -15.22 -4.16 1.15
C TYR A 89 -14.50 -2.82 1.19
N GLU A 90 -13.69 -2.61 2.23
CA GLU A 90 -12.95 -1.37 2.46
C GLU A 90 -11.47 -1.65 2.72
N SER A 91 -10.62 -0.76 2.23
CA SER A 91 -9.18 -0.73 2.48
C SER A 91 -8.73 0.71 2.70
N HIS A 92 -7.96 0.93 3.76
CA HIS A 92 -7.53 2.25 4.24
C HIS A 92 -8.68 3.25 4.34
N GLY A 93 -9.76 2.89 5.06
CA GLY A 93 -10.87 3.79 5.38
C GLY A 93 -11.89 4.07 4.26
N LEU A 94 -11.67 3.60 3.03
CA LEU A 94 -12.59 3.77 1.90
C LEU A 94 -12.77 2.47 1.10
N ALA A 95 -13.81 2.41 0.27
CA ALA A 95 -14.16 1.23 -0.52
C ALA A 95 -13.11 0.89 -1.60
N GLY A 96 -12.86 -0.40 -1.82
CA GLY A 96 -11.92 -0.90 -2.83
C GLY A 96 -10.44 -0.88 -2.41
N ASP A 97 -9.62 -1.62 -3.13
CA ASP A 97 -8.19 -1.79 -2.84
C ASP A 97 -7.34 -0.59 -3.30
N VAL A 98 -6.25 -0.38 -2.57
CA VAL A 98 -5.14 0.48 -3.01
C VAL A 98 -4.05 -0.40 -3.61
N ILE A 99 -3.59 -0.05 -4.80
CA ILE A 99 -2.58 -0.82 -5.54
C ILE A 99 -1.33 0.02 -5.80
N ILE A 100 -0.19 -0.65 -5.81
CA ILE A 100 1.11 -0.08 -6.14
C ILE A 100 1.50 -0.60 -7.52
N TYR A 101 1.83 0.30 -8.45
CA TYR A 101 2.05 -0.07 -9.85
C TYR A 101 3.10 0.77 -10.56
N GLU A 102 3.64 0.21 -11.64
CA GLU A 102 4.61 0.86 -12.53
C GLU A 102 3.92 1.72 -13.59
N ARG A 103 4.52 2.85 -13.94
CA ARG A 103 3.99 3.77 -14.97
C ARG A 103 4.18 3.14 -16.35
N ASN A 104 3.12 2.68 -16.99
CA ASN A 104 3.19 2.01 -18.30
C ASN A 104 4.21 0.83 -18.36
N GLY A 105 4.46 0.16 -17.22
CA GLY A 105 5.48 -0.90 -17.11
C GLY A 105 6.94 -0.41 -17.06
N GLU A 106 7.17 0.85 -16.71
CA GLU A 106 8.51 1.42 -16.55
C GLU A 106 9.08 1.15 -15.15
N SER A 107 9.85 0.07 -15.00
CA SER A 107 10.43 -0.36 -13.71
C SER A 107 11.46 0.61 -13.12
N GLU A 108 12.05 1.51 -13.92
CA GLU A 108 12.99 2.54 -13.43
C GLU A 108 12.28 3.79 -12.89
N SER A 109 10.98 3.93 -13.12
CA SER A 109 10.20 5.07 -12.64
C SER A 109 9.73 4.87 -11.20
N THR A 110 9.54 5.95 -10.44
CA THR A 110 8.95 5.86 -9.10
C THR A 110 7.51 5.32 -9.21
N PRO A 111 7.21 4.16 -8.57
CA PRO A 111 5.86 3.59 -8.57
C PRO A 111 4.81 4.54 -8.01
N ILE A 112 3.56 4.33 -8.39
CA ILE A 112 2.40 5.09 -7.90
C ILE A 112 1.58 4.17 -6.99
N ILE A 113 1.12 4.70 -5.86
CA ILE A 113 0.23 4.03 -4.91
C ILE A 113 -1.10 4.77 -4.87
N HIS A 114 -2.13 4.22 -5.49
CA HIS A 114 -3.45 4.86 -5.57
C HIS A 114 -4.58 3.81 -5.54
N ARG A 115 -5.81 4.27 -5.26
CA ARG A 115 -6.98 3.42 -5.17
C ARG A 115 -7.44 2.95 -6.54
N ALA A 116 -7.75 1.67 -6.67
CA ALA A 116 -8.33 1.12 -7.89
C ALA A 116 -9.81 1.48 -7.96
N ILE A 117 -10.19 2.40 -8.85
CA ILE A 117 -11.56 2.88 -8.98
C ILE A 117 -12.44 1.91 -9.76
N LEU A 118 -11.95 1.48 -10.93
CA LEU A 118 -12.65 0.54 -11.78
C LEU A 118 -11.66 -0.29 -12.58
N ARG A 119 -12.09 -1.46 -13.04
CA ARG A 119 -11.32 -2.34 -13.91
C ARG A 119 -11.99 -2.45 -15.26
N VAL A 120 -11.26 -2.14 -16.31
CA VAL A 120 -11.70 -2.34 -17.68
C VAL A 120 -11.27 -3.73 -18.14
N LYS A 121 -12.25 -4.54 -18.55
CA LYS A 121 -12.04 -5.86 -19.15
C LYS A 121 -12.45 -5.86 -20.62
N ILE A 122 -11.73 -6.65 -21.40
CA ILE A 122 -12.07 -6.93 -22.78
C ILE A 122 -13.34 -7.79 -22.81
N ASN A 123 -14.32 -7.41 -23.63
CA ASN A 123 -15.50 -8.22 -23.90
C ASN A 123 -15.40 -8.90 -25.28
N ARG A 124 -15.40 -8.12 -26.36
CA ARG A 124 -15.20 -8.62 -27.73
C ARG A 124 -13.89 -8.14 -28.35
N THR A 125 -13.27 -9.06 -29.10
CA THR A 125 -12.06 -8.80 -29.88
C THR A 125 -12.24 -9.25 -31.32
N MET A 126 -11.37 -8.72 -32.17
CA MET A 126 -11.18 -9.13 -33.55
C MET A 126 -9.68 -9.22 -33.84
N ASP A 127 -9.31 -10.06 -34.80
CA ASP A 127 -7.94 -10.14 -35.28
C ASP A 127 -7.54 -8.84 -35.97
N ALA A 128 -6.33 -8.35 -35.68
CA ALA A 128 -5.77 -7.21 -36.37
C ALA A 128 -5.35 -7.59 -37.80
N ASP A 129 -5.35 -6.61 -38.71
CA ASP A 129 -4.81 -6.84 -40.05
C ASP A 129 -3.29 -7.13 -40.01
N ASN A 130 -2.72 -7.54 -41.14
CA ASN A 130 -1.27 -7.82 -41.24
C ASN A 130 -0.37 -6.60 -40.95
N LEU A 131 -0.94 -5.39 -40.88
CA LEU A 131 -0.26 -4.13 -40.61
C LEU A 131 -0.50 -3.63 -39.18
N GLY A 132 -1.30 -4.32 -38.37
CA GLY A 132 -1.66 -3.90 -37.00
C GLY A 132 -2.71 -2.79 -36.94
N ASN A 133 -3.51 -2.59 -37.99
CA ASN A 133 -4.66 -1.70 -37.97
C ASN A 133 -5.95 -2.46 -37.63
N CYS A 134 -6.88 -1.72 -37.04
CA CYS A 134 -8.21 -2.19 -36.70
C CYS A 134 -9.23 -1.45 -37.57
N ASP A 135 -10.08 -2.20 -38.27
CA ASP A 135 -11.25 -1.63 -38.96
C ASP A 135 -12.23 -1.03 -37.94
N GLU A 136 -12.40 -1.73 -36.81
CA GLU A 136 -13.19 -1.30 -35.65
C GLU A 136 -12.44 -1.65 -34.36
N GLY A 137 -12.63 -0.85 -33.32
CA GLY A 137 -11.99 -1.10 -32.02
C GLY A 137 -10.69 -0.34 -31.79
N THR A 138 -10.03 -0.60 -30.67
CA THR A 138 -8.73 -0.04 -30.32
C THR A 138 -7.68 -1.14 -30.46
N TYR A 139 -6.58 -0.85 -31.15
CA TYR A 139 -5.47 -1.80 -31.28
C TYR A 139 -4.66 -1.86 -29.98
N ASP A 140 -4.55 -3.05 -29.39
CA ASP A 140 -3.62 -3.31 -28.30
C ASP A 140 -2.31 -3.89 -28.86
N SER A 141 -1.22 -3.12 -28.76
CA SER A 141 0.10 -3.53 -29.25
C SER A 141 0.69 -4.73 -28.51
N LEU A 142 0.31 -4.95 -27.26
CA LEU A 142 0.84 -6.04 -26.44
C LEU A 142 0.14 -7.36 -26.77
N SER A 143 -1.19 -7.35 -26.85
CA SER A 143 -1.99 -8.52 -27.18
C SER A 143 -2.10 -8.77 -28.69
N LYS A 144 -1.76 -7.80 -29.54
CA LYS A 144 -1.90 -7.84 -31.02
C LYS A 144 -3.34 -8.11 -31.47
N LEU A 145 -4.31 -7.59 -30.72
CA LEU A 145 -5.73 -7.77 -30.97
C LEU A 145 -6.43 -6.42 -31.07
N CYS A 146 -7.49 -6.37 -31.86
CA CYS A 146 -8.40 -5.24 -31.95
C CYS A 146 -9.53 -5.43 -30.93
N ILE A 147 -9.64 -4.53 -29.96
CA ILE A 147 -10.64 -4.61 -28.91
C ILE A 147 -11.83 -3.74 -29.30
N ILE A 148 -12.99 -4.36 -29.48
CA ILE A 148 -14.20 -3.70 -29.97
C ILE A 148 -15.02 -3.14 -28.80
N SER A 149 -15.13 -3.91 -27.72
CA SER A 149 -15.99 -3.55 -26.60
C SER A 149 -15.43 -3.95 -25.25
N TRP A 150 -15.95 -3.28 -24.23
CA TRP A 150 -15.44 -3.28 -22.87
C TRP A 150 -16.54 -3.60 -21.87
N ASP A 151 -16.15 -4.31 -20.82
CA ASP A 151 -16.94 -4.54 -19.62
C ASP A 151 -16.29 -3.86 -18.42
N ILE A 152 -17.12 -3.36 -17.51
CA ILE A 152 -16.67 -2.82 -16.22
C ILE A 152 -17.40 -3.55 -15.10
N PRO A 153 -16.74 -4.52 -14.43
CA PRO A 153 -17.30 -5.18 -13.25
C PRO A 153 -17.69 -4.18 -12.16
N GLY A 154 -18.76 -4.48 -11.42
CA GLY A 154 -19.33 -3.56 -10.43
C GLY A 154 -20.13 -2.40 -11.03
N THR A 155 -20.49 -2.48 -12.32
CA THR A 155 -21.33 -1.49 -12.98
C THR A 155 -22.29 -2.15 -13.98
N LYS A 156 -23.18 -1.34 -14.59
CA LYS A 156 -24.08 -1.78 -15.66
C LYS A 156 -23.44 -1.72 -17.07
N VAL A 157 -22.18 -1.30 -17.18
CA VAL A 157 -21.48 -1.17 -18.47
C VAL A 157 -21.01 -2.55 -18.92
N LEU A 158 -21.75 -3.12 -19.88
CA LEU A 158 -21.46 -4.41 -20.51
C LEU A 158 -21.47 -4.26 -22.03
N ASP A 159 -20.46 -4.84 -22.69
CA ASP A 159 -20.30 -4.86 -24.15
C ASP A 159 -20.45 -3.47 -24.80
N GLN A 160 -19.75 -2.46 -24.25
CA GLN A 160 -19.79 -1.09 -24.78
C GLN A 160 -18.46 -0.70 -25.43
N GLU A 161 -18.51 -0.04 -26.59
CA GLU A 161 -17.31 0.51 -27.25
C GLU A 161 -16.76 1.75 -26.53
N LYS A 162 -17.67 2.62 -26.06
CA LYS A 162 -17.36 3.82 -25.29
C LYS A 162 -17.97 3.72 -23.90
N ILE A 163 -17.21 4.14 -22.91
CA ILE A 163 -17.59 4.08 -21.51
C ILE A 163 -18.19 5.43 -21.11
N ASN A 164 -19.44 5.35 -20.65
CA ASN A 164 -20.17 6.45 -20.03
C ASN A 164 -20.59 5.99 -18.63
N LEU A 165 -19.99 6.58 -17.60
CA LEU A 165 -20.19 6.16 -16.20
C LEU A 165 -20.17 7.39 -15.29
N ASN A 166 -21.04 7.41 -14.28
CA ASN A 166 -21.09 8.47 -13.28
C ASN A 166 -21.20 7.86 -11.88
N PHE A 167 -20.27 8.19 -10.99
CA PHE A 167 -20.27 7.74 -9.60
C PHE A 167 -21.04 8.72 -8.70
N ASP A 168 -22.34 8.85 -8.96
CA ASP A 168 -23.26 9.71 -8.20
C ASP A 168 -24.03 8.96 -7.09
N GLY A 169 -23.76 7.67 -6.90
CA GLY A 169 -24.51 6.81 -5.98
C GLY A 169 -25.81 6.26 -6.59
N VAL A 170 -26.12 6.57 -7.84
CA VAL A 170 -27.27 6.05 -8.57
C VAL A 170 -26.81 4.90 -9.48
N ASN A 171 -27.72 3.98 -9.82
CA ASN A 171 -27.46 2.88 -10.76
C ASN A 171 -26.33 1.90 -10.39
N ALA A 172 -26.11 1.68 -9.10
CA ALA A 172 -25.15 0.72 -8.55
C ALA A 172 -23.66 1.10 -8.69
N SER A 173 -23.36 2.30 -9.19
CA SER A 173 -22.06 2.94 -9.01
C SER A 173 -22.10 3.75 -7.72
N GLY A 174 -21.29 3.40 -6.71
CA GLY A 174 -21.19 4.17 -5.47
C GLY A 174 -20.95 5.67 -5.70
N LYS A 175 -21.26 6.51 -4.70
CA LYS A 175 -20.99 7.95 -4.79
C LYS A 175 -19.50 8.20 -4.54
N TYR A 176 -18.81 8.78 -5.52
CA TYR A 176 -17.44 9.27 -5.36
C TYR A 176 -17.45 10.79 -5.42
N ASP A 177 -17.16 11.45 -4.29
CA ASP A 177 -17.14 12.91 -4.18
C ASP A 177 -15.75 13.46 -4.54
N CYS A 178 -15.72 14.40 -5.48
CA CYS A 178 -14.49 15.03 -5.94
C CYS A 178 -13.97 16.12 -5.00
N GLN A 179 -14.75 16.52 -3.98
CA GLN A 179 -14.37 17.58 -3.04
C GLN A 179 -13.94 18.89 -3.76
N ILE A 180 -14.60 19.19 -4.88
CA ILE A 180 -14.38 20.42 -5.64
C ILE A 180 -15.48 21.41 -5.27
N ASP A 181 -15.12 22.48 -4.57
CA ASP A 181 -15.99 23.63 -4.33
C ASP A 181 -16.23 24.40 -5.63
N SER A 182 -17.14 23.90 -6.47
CA SER A 182 -17.59 24.63 -7.65
C SER A 182 -18.60 25.67 -7.22
N ALA A 183 -18.24 26.96 -7.32
CA ALA A 183 -19.02 28.13 -6.92
C ALA A 183 -20.50 28.12 -7.37
N GLY A 184 -21.36 27.39 -6.65
CA GLY A 184 -22.81 27.31 -6.86
C GLY A 184 -23.35 26.09 -7.64
N HIS A 185 -22.54 25.06 -7.93
CA HIS A 185 -22.96 23.91 -8.76
C HIS A 185 -22.82 22.53 -8.07
N GLY A 186 -23.21 22.41 -6.80
CA GLY A 186 -23.37 21.11 -6.11
C GLY A 186 -22.10 20.26 -5.99
N ASP A 187 -22.25 19.08 -5.36
CA ASP A 187 -21.17 18.09 -5.25
C ASP A 187 -20.78 17.59 -6.65
N VAL A 188 -19.52 17.75 -7.02
CA VAL A 188 -18.99 17.20 -8.28
C VAL A 188 -18.64 15.74 -8.05
N THR A 189 -19.16 14.85 -8.89
CA THR A 189 -18.93 13.40 -8.80
C THR A 189 -17.99 12.92 -9.91
N LEU A 190 -17.31 11.79 -9.65
CA LEU A 190 -16.40 11.21 -10.64
C LEU A 190 -17.19 10.70 -11.86
N ARG A 191 -16.86 11.22 -13.05
CA ARG A 191 -17.60 10.94 -14.29
C ARG A 191 -16.67 10.64 -15.45
N PHE A 192 -17.05 9.63 -16.23
CA PHE A 192 -16.43 9.20 -17.49
C PHE A 192 -17.44 9.45 -18.61
N SER A 193 -17.01 10.13 -19.67
CA SER A 193 -17.88 10.49 -20.79
C SER A 193 -17.18 10.20 -22.10
N ASP A 194 -17.83 9.42 -22.98
CA ASP A 194 -17.32 9.00 -24.29
C ASP A 194 -15.88 8.47 -24.26
N TRP A 195 -15.48 7.88 -23.13
CA TRP A 195 -14.11 7.43 -22.93
C TRP A 195 -13.88 6.09 -23.62
N ARG A 196 -12.79 5.99 -24.38
CA ARG A 196 -12.38 4.75 -25.07
C ARG A 196 -11.04 4.29 -24.51
N PRO A 197 -11.00 3.18 -23.75
CA PRO A 197 -9.77 2.61 -23.24
C PRO A 197 -8.79 2.26 -24.37
N ARG A 198 -7.50 2.43 -24.09
CA ARG A 198 -6.42 2.00 -24.99
C ARG A 198 -6.15 0.49 -24.92
N HIS A 199 -6.34 -0.10 -23.75
CA HIS A 199 -6.13 -1.50 -23.44
C HIS A 199 -6.83 -1.84 -22.10
N PRO A 200 -7.01 -3.12 -21.74
CA PRO A 200 -7.54 -3.48 -20.44
C PRO A 200 -6.61 -3.05 -19.31
N GLY A 201 -7.19 -2.85 -18.13
CA GLY A 201 -6.45 -2.46 -16.94
C GLY A 201 -7.33 -1.79 -15.89
N PHE A 202 -6.70 -1.36 -14.80
CA PHE A 202 -7.32 -0.59 -13.74
C PHE A 202 -7.20 0.90 -14.02
N ILE A 203 -8.25 1.64 -13.66
CA ILE A 203 -8.19 3.09 -13.53
C ILE A 203 -8.01 3.39 -12.06
N THR A 204 -6.98 4.18 -11.75
CA THR A 204 -6.55 4.47 -10.39
C THR A 204 -6.66 5.95 -10.10
N LEU A 205 -6.95 6.29 -8.85
CA LEU A 205 -7.10 7.66 -8.40
C LEU A 205 -6.58 7.79 -6.97
N GLY A 206 -5.81 8.85 -6.71
CA GLY A 206 -5.45 9.22 -5.36
C GLY A 206 -6.66 9.76 -4.60
N ASP A 207 -6.86 9.33 -3.37
CA ASP A 207 -8.03 9.71 -2.55
C ASP A 207 -8.16 11.24 -2.40
N ASN A 208 -7.03 11.97 -2.42
CA ASN A 208 -6.93 13.42 -2.37
C ASN A 208 -6.56 14.05 -3.73
N ASN A 209 -7.05 13.50 -4.84
CA ASN A 209 -6.71 13.98 -6.19
C ASN A 209 -7.86 14.67 -6.93
N LYS A 210 -8.92 15.08 -6.22
CA LYS A 210 -10.05 15.87 -6.77
C LYS A 210 -10.65 15.33 -8.07
N CYS A 211 -10.87 14.01 -8.13
CA CYS A 211 -11.34 13.31 -9.34
C CYS A 211 -10.47 13.47 -10.60
N SER A 212 -9.19 13.81 -10.45
CA SER A 212 -8.21 13.64 -11.51
C SER A 212 -7.66 12.22 -11.43
N ASP A 213 -8.20 11.29 -12.23
CA ASP A 213 -7.64 9.93 -12.29
C ASP A 213 -6.28 9.93 -12.95
N ASP A 214 -5.49 8.93 -12.63
CA ASP A 214 -4.11 8.81 -13.06
C ASP A 214 -3.99 8.69 -14.59
N GLN A 215 -4.98 8.08 -15.26
CA GLN A 215 -4.93 7.74 -16.67
C GLN A 215 -5.59 8.78 -17.60
N GLY A 216 -6.16 9.85 -17.04
CA GLY A 216 -6.86 10.87 -17.82
C GLY A 216 -8.17 10.37 -18.43
N ALA A 217 -8.82 9.40 -17.79
CA ALA A 217 -10.06 8.79 -18.28
C ALA A 217 -11.32 9.57 -17.84
N ALA A 218 -11.29 10.18 -16.67
CA ALA A 218 -12.39 10.98 -16.14
C ALA A 218 -12.42 12.38 -16.76
N VAL A 219 -13.62 12.97 -16.83
CA VAL A 219 -13.86 14.29 -17.47
C VAL A 219 -13.06 15.42 -16.81
N THR A 220 -12.86 15.33 -15.49
CA THR A 220 -12.11 16.31 -14.69
C THR A 220 -10.61 16.05 -14.68
N SER A 221 -10.14 14.99 -15.33
CA SER A 221 -8.77 14.54 -15.19
C SER A 221 -7.81 15.14 -16.21
N SER A 222 -6.61 15.45 -15.72
CA SER A 222 -5.46 15.79 -16.58
C SER A 222 -4.53 14.59 -16.80
N GLY A 223 -4.70 13.51 -16.04
CA GLY A 223 -3.83 12.34 -16.04
C GLY A 223 -2.38 12.64 -15.60
N ILE A 224 -1.61 11.57 -15.41
CA ILE A 224 -0.19 11.63 -15.09
C ILE A 224 0.60 11.31 -16.35
N HIS A 225 1.64 12.11 -16.60
CA HIS A 225 2.54 11.91 -17.72
C HIS A 225 3.87 11.34 -17.24
N SER A 226 4.33 10.27 -17.90
CA SER A 226 5.72 9.84 -17.84
C SER A 226 6.55 10.59 -18.88
N SER A 227 7.78 10.94 -18.51
CA SER A 227 8.75 11.61 -19.39
C SER A 227 9.12 10.76 -20.62
N SER A 228 9.02 9.43 -20.53
CA SER A 228 9.40 8.49 -21.60
C SER A 228 8.22 8.04 -22.45
N SER A 229 7.07 7.74 -21.84
CA SER A 229 5.92 7.13 -22.54
C SER A 229 4.70 8.03 -22.69
N GLY A 230 4.76 9.28 -22.19
CA GLY A 230 3.63 10.21 -22.25
C GLY A 230 2.54 9.87 -21.23
N LEU A 231 1.27 10.08 -21.60
CA LEU A 231 0.14 9.85 -20.70
C LEU A 231 0.05 8.37 -20.28
N ILE A 232 -0.04 8.10 -18.97
CA ILE A 232 -0.17 6.74 -18.49
C ILE A 232 -1.51 6.11 -18.89
N GLY A 233 -1.47 4.85 -19.29
CA GLY A 233 -2.64 4.07 -19.69
C GLY A 233 -3.26 3.30 -18.54
N PRO A 234 -4.42 2.64 -18.75
CA PRO A 234 -5.03 1.74 -17.78
C PRO A 234 -4.01 0.76 -17.20
N VAL A 235 -3.89 0.66 -15.88
CA VAL A 235 -2.85 -0.15 -15.24
C VAL A 235 -3.09 -1.63 -15.55
N ARG A 236 -2.21 -2.27 -16.32
CA ARG A 236 -2.36 -3.70 -16.59
C ARG A 236 -2.09 -4.52 -15.34
N ALA A 237 -2.64 -5.73 -15.27
CA ALA A 237 -2.45 -6.59 -14.12
C ALA A 237 -0.96 -6.91 -13.88
N GLU A 238 -0.19 -7.08 -14.96
CA GLU A 238 1.25 -7.32 -14.94
C GLU A 238 2.09 -6.09 -14.54
N TRP A 239 1.51 -4.89 -14.52
CA TRP A 239 2.20 -3.67 -14.05
C TRP A 239 1.97 -3.41 -12.56
N VAL A 240 1.08 -4.18 -11.93
CA VAL A 240 0.83 -4.10 -10.49
C VAL A 240 1.99 -4.78 -9.77
N ILE A 241 2.70 -4.02 -8.95
CA ILE A 241 3.78 -4.51 -8.08
C ILE A 241 3.17 -5.19 -6.85
N GLY A 242 2.08 -4.63 -6.32
CA GLY A 242 1.36 -5.26 -5.22
C GLY A 242 0.15 -4.48 -4.71
N ILE A 243 -0.54 -5.11 -3.77
CA ILE A 243 -1.74 -4.59 -3.13
C ILE A 243 -1.33 -4.03 -1.76
N SER A 244 -1.78 -2.82 -1.45
CA SER A 244 -1.56 -2.18 -0.15
C SER A 244 -2.18 -3.00 0.97
N GLY A 245 -1.37 -3.35 1.97
CA GLY A 245 -1.78 -4.03 3.19
C GLY A 245 -1.84 -3.07 4.37
N ALA A 246 -1.48 -3.55 5.56
CA ALA A 246 -1.45 -2.70 6.74
C ALA A 246 -0.42 -1.57 6.60
N GLU A 247 -0.75 -0.41 7.15
CA GLU A 247 0.19 0.70 7.31
C GLU A 247 0.89 0.63 8.67
N VAL A 248 2.12 1.13 8.72
CA VAL A 248 2.87 1.38 9.94
C VAL A 248 3.10 2.90 10.01
N PRO A 249 2.32 3.60 10.85
CA PRO A 249 2.31 5.06 10.85
C PRO A 249 3.67 5.67 11.20
N TRP A 250 3.98 6.79 10.55
CA TRP A 250 5.05 7.75 10.86
C TRP A 250 6.50 7.25 10.72
N LEU A 251 6.75 5.94 10.69
CA LEU A 251 8.11 5.40 10.64
C LEU A 251 8.84 5.70 9.32
N GLY A 252 8.10 5.90 8.23
CA GLY A 252 8.64 6.27 6.92
C GLY A 252 9.25 7.67 6.89
N ILE A 253 8.87 8.55 7.81
CA ILE A 253 9.46 9.90 7.98
C ILE A 253 10.97 9.81 8.16
N VAL A 254 11.47 8.79 8.87
CA VAL A 254 12.93 8.60 9.07
C VAL A 254 13.64 8.43 7.74
N LYS A 255 13.06 7.65 6.81
CA LYS A 255 13.61 7.52 5.46
C LYS A 255 13.50 8.86 4.72
N LEU A 256 12.36 9.54 4.77
CA LEU A 256 12.17 10.84 4.09
C LEU A 256 13.14 11.94 4.56
N ILE A 257 13.56 11.93 5.83
CA ILE A 257 14.59 12.85 6.37
C ILE A 257 15.96 12.60 5.74
N VAL A 258 16.29 11.33 5.47
CA VAL A 258 17.62 10.92 4.97
C VAL A 258 17.64 10.87 3.44
N SER A 259 16.47 10.73 2.80
CA SER A 259 16.31 10.77 1.34
C SER A 259 16.68 12.15 0.78
N GLY A 260 17.70 12.19 -0.08
CA GLY A 260 18.06 13.35 -0.90
C GLY A 260 17.78 13.13 -2.38
N GLY A 261 17.74 14.20 -3.18
CA GLY A 261 17.59 14.14 -4.64
C GLY A 261 16.16 14.41 -5.12
N ASN A 262 15.59 13.47 -5.89
CA ASN A 262 14.28 13.60 -6.56
C ASN A 262 13.06 13.30 -5.67
N SER A 263 13.27 12.98 -4.38
CA SER A 263 12.18 12.76 -3.43
C SER A 263 11.67 14.12 -2.91
N PRO A 264 10.34 14.31 -2.76
CA PRO A 264 9.77 15.49 -2.11
C PRO A 264 10.18 15.62 -0.62
N GLY A 265 10.81 14.59 -0.06
CA GLY A 265 11.32 14.56 1.31
C GLY A 265 10.20 14.75 2.32
N ILE A 266 10.45 15.59 3.33
CA ILE A 266 9.50 15.84 4.42
C ILE A 266 8.41 16.89 4.11
N SER A 267 8.43 17.50 2.92
CA SER A 267 7.56 18.65 2.60
C SER A 267 6.06 18.33 2.59
N GLN A 268 5.71 17.06 2.35
CA GLN A 268 4.32 16.60 2.24
C GLN A 268 3.82 15.88 3.50
N VAL A 269 4.69 15.67 4.49
CA VAL A 269 4.35 14.97 5.74
C VAL A 269 3.46 15.86 6.62
N PRO A 270 2.32 15.36 7.15
CA PRO A 270 1.51 16.12 8.08
C PRO A 270 2.30 16.56 9.32
N GLY A 271 2.13 17.81 9.76
CA GLY A 271 2.88 18.38 10.88
C GLY A 271 2.80 17.57 12.19
N PRO A 272 1.62 17.09 12.62
CA PRO A 272 1.48 16.26 13.82
C PRO A 272 2.23 14.93 13.77
N SER A 273 2.44 14.35 12.59
CA SER A 273 3.08 13.04 12.41
C SER A 273 4.52 13.00 12.96
N PHE A 274 5.24 14.13 12.95
CA PHE A 274 6.57 14.22 13.58
C PHE A 274 6.52 14.06 15.11
N ILE A 275 5.52 14.65 15.75
CA ILE A 275 5.34 14.53 17.21
C ILE A 275 4.99 13.09 17.55
N TYR A 276 4.09 12.47 16.77
CA TYR A 276 3.71 11.08 16.96
C TYR A 276 4.88 10.11 16.75
N LEU A 277 5.75 10.35 15.77
CA LEU A 277 7.00 9.60 15.62
C LEU A 277 7.89 9.69 16.87
N ILE A 278 8.09 10.89 17.41
CA ILE A 278 8.91 11.09 18.61
C ILE A 278 8.30 10.37 19.80
N ILE A 279 6.99 10.43 19.96
CA ILE A 279 6.26 9.71 21.03
C ILE A 279 6.41 8.20 20.83
N LEU A 280 6.25 7.69 19.61
CA LEU A 280 6.39 6.27 19.29
C LEU A 280 7.80 5.77 19.63
N VAL A 281 8.85 6.43 19.12
CA VAL A 281 10.25 6.07 19.41
C VAL A 281 10.55 6.20 20.91
N GLY A 282 10.11 7.27 21.55
CA GLY A 282 10.24 7.47 22.98
C GLY A 282 9.57 6.36 23.79
N SER A 283 8.37 5.92 23.37
CA SER A 283 7.65 4.83 24.02
C SER A 283 8.38 3.49 23.92
N ILE A 284 8.98 3.19 22.76
CA ILE A 284 9.78 1.97 22.55
C ILE A 284 11.02 1.96 23.45
N LEU A 285 11.68 3.11 23.60
CA LEU A 285 12.87 3.23 24.46
C LEU A 285 12.52 3.18 25.95
N ILE A 286 11.37 3.72 26.34
CA ILE A 286 10.89 3.72 27.74
C ILE A 286 10.27 2.38 28.13
N ALA A 287 9.70 1.64 27.18
CA ALA A 287 8.98 0.39 27.45
C ALA A 287 9.79 -0.63 28.27
N PRO A 288 11.06 -0.95 27.99
CA PRO A 288 11.84 -1.86 28.82
C PRO A 288 12.00 -1.37 30.26
N ILE A 289 12.20 -0.06 30.47
CA ILE A 289 12.36 0.53 31.81
C ILE A 289 11.10 0.34 32.65
N LEU A 290 9.92 0.40 32.01
CA LEU A 290 8.63 0.19 32.68
C LEU A 290 8.26 -1.29 32.81
N ILE A 291 8.51 -2.09 31.78
CA ILE A 291 8.13 -3.50 31.71
C ILE A 291 9.06 -4.34 32.57
N ASP A 292 10.37 -4.09 32.58
CA ASP A 292 11.36 -4.88 33.33
C ASP A 292 11.05 -5.03 34.83
N PRO A 293 10.76 -3.97 35.60
CA PRO A 293 10.45 -4.13 37.02
C PRO A 293 9.14 -4.92 37.23
N ILE A 294 8.15 -4.76 36.34
CA ILE A 294 6.89 -5.48 36.40
C ILE A 294 7.10 -6.96 36.07
N ALA A 295 7.80 -7.24 34.98
CA ALA A 295 8.15 -8.58 34.53
C ALA A 295 8.99 -9.31 35.58
N ARG A 296 10.02 -8.65 36.15
CA ARG A 296 10.80 -9.20 37.27
C ARG A 296 9.90 -9.50 38.46
N LYS A 297 9.04 -8.58 38.86
CA LYS A 297 8.13 -8.80 40.00
C LYS A 297 7.19 -9.99 39.76
N LEU A 298 6.64 -10.11 38.55
CA LEU A 298 5.78 -11.23 38.16
C LEU A 298 6.56 -12.56 38.16
N ILE A 299 7.73 -12.61 37.53
CA ILE A 299 8.57 -13.80 37.45
C ILE A 299 9.01 -14.26 38.84
N HIS A 300 9.47 -13.35 39.70
CA HIS A 300 9.85 -13.70 41.08
C HIS A 300 8.67 -14.15 41.95
N SER A 301 7.44 -13.74 41.62
CA SER A 301 6.23 -14.21 42.32
C SER A 301 5.71 -15.56 41.81
N SER A 302 6.30 -16.10 40.74
CA SER A 302 5.88 -17.39 40.18
C SER A 302 6.28 -18.56 41.09
N PRO A 303 5.39 -19.55 41.30
CA PRO A 303 5.64 -20.67 42.19
C PRO A 303 6.86 -21.52 41.77
N GLU A 304 7.15 -21.63 40.48
CA GLU A 304 8.32 -22.36 39.96
C GLU A 304 9.65 -21.72 40.40
N VAL A 305 9.72 -20.38 40.49
CA VAL A 305 10.92 -19.68 40.94
C VAL A 305 11.13 -19.86 42.45
N ILE A 306 10.04 -19.85 43.22
CA ILE A 306 10.09 -20.10 44.67
C ILE A 306 10.53 -21.55 44.97
N GLU A 307 10.06 -22.50 44.17
CA GLU A 307 10.45 -23.92 44.28
C GLU A 307 11.92 -24.12 43.89
N SER A 308 12.37 -23.50 42.79
CA SER A 308 13.78 -23.48 42.38
C SER A 308 14.71 -22.89 43.46
N GLU A 309 14.33 -21.78 44.10
CA GLU A 309 15.10 -21.19 45.21
C GLU A 309 15.16 -22.14 46.43
N ARG A 310 14.07 -22.86 46.73
CA ARG A 310 14.06 -23.87 47.80
C ARG A 310 14.97 -25.04 47.50
N GLU A 311 14.91 -25.59 46.29
CA GLU A 311 15.78 -26.70 45.87
C GLU A 311 17.25 -26.30 45.91
N SER A 312 17.57 -25.08 45.43
CA SER A 312 18.91 -24.50 45.48
C SER A 312 19.44 -24.36 46.92
N ALA A 313 18.60 -23.87 47.83
CA ALA A 313 18.95 -23.73 49.23
C ALA A 313 19.14 -25.08 49.92
N LEU A 314 18.33 -26.08 49.55
CA LEU A 314 18.47 -27.45 50.05
C LEU A 314 19.79 -28.10 49.58
N ASP A 315 20.14 -27.95 48.29
CA ASP A 315 21.40 -28.47 47.72
C ASP A 315 22.62 -27.82 48.39
N TYR A 316 22.58 -26.51 48.66
CA TYR A 316 23.65 -25.81 49.39
C TYR A 316 23.87 -26.37 50.81
N VAL A 317 22.78 -26.63 51.55
CA VAL A 317 22.84 -27.22 52.89
C VAL A 317 23.30 -28.67 52.87
N LEU A 318 22.99 -29.42 51.81
CA LEU A 318 23.44 -30.81 51.64
C LEU A 318 24.91 -30.92 51.22
N LYS A 319 25.46 -29.92 50.52
CA LYS A 319 26.88 -29.86 50.14
C LYS A 319 27.80 -29.30 51.21
N SER A 320 27.32 -28.41 52.09
CA SER A 320 28.15 -27.83 53.15
C SER A 320 28.85 -28.84 54.09
N PRO A 321 28.33 -30.06 54.35
CA PRO A 321 29.02 -31.07 55.14
C PRO A 321 30.08 -31.88 54.36
N GLU A 322 30.18 -31.75 53.04
CA GLU A 322 31.14 -32.50 52.21
C GLU A 322 32.46 -31.73 51.96
N GLU A 323 32.54 -30.44 52.32
CA GLU A 323 33.73 -29.59 52.14
C GLU A 323 34.56 -29.36 53.43
N GLU A 324 34.18 -29.95 54.58
CA GLU A 324 35.02 -30.05 55.80
C GLU A 324 35.64 -31.44 55.96
#